data_AF-A0A438KQC4-F1
#
_entry.id   AF-A0A438KQC4-F1
#
_cell.length_a   1.000
_cell.length_b   1.000
_cell.length_c   1.000
_cell.angle_alpha   90.00
_cell.angle_beta   90.00
_cell.angle_gamma   90.00
#
_symmetry.space_group_name_H-M   'P 1'
#
loop_
_entity.id
_entity.type
_entity.pdbx_description
1 polymer ?
#
loop_
_entity_poly.entity_id
_entity_poly.type
_entity_poly.pdbx_seq_one_letter_code
_entity_poly.pdbx_strand_id
1 'polypeptide(L)'
;MIGSSSSGCRYALGDIIASIMECNAWDDALGQKLDDIGGESMSSAVKLPSQESHDESNEWLDSFQKPDPTAANLSLPTETFLKAAMSLKDQVVEATWKRGGEGWRKGIDPTVHTGLLGTAFACLRSYESTGRQQDLLLCAEIVDSCAVTSREFTRHVTFLCGSGGVYALGAVVANHIGDYQRRDMYLDLFLEVLILLLPKSYLIDSLSPTKNGCPYPFGITWIQLSSRVLEVSSVHPTIVGSFKKERTLSNAYLIDHVKVAQERALPVGPEEGGFGMSYDLLYGRAGFLWAALFINKHLGEQTLPNDLIMPVVNAVLAGGRAGASDNTTCPLMYRWHGTRYWGAAHGLAGILQVLLHFPLSEEDSEDVKGTLRYMRSNRFPHSGNYPSFEGNPRDKLVQWSHGATGVAITLCKASQVFSRDREFRDAAIEAGEVVWKNGLVKKVGLSDGVAGNAYAFLSLYRLTGEPVYEERAKAFASFLYHNAGKLVTVGHAGTTEHAYSLFQGLAGTACLLFDLLSPENSRFPGYEL
;
A
#
# COMPACT_ATOMS: atom_id res chain seq x y z
N MET A 1 -29.22 -42.98 42.15
CA MET A 1 -30.26 -41.94 41.96
C MET A 1 -29.91 -40.74 42.82
N ILE A 2 -29.88 -39.55 42.20
CA ILE A 2 -29.96 -38.19 42.79
C ILE A 2 -28.70 -37.64 43.53
N GLY A 3 -28.04 -36.64 42.90
CA GLY A 3 -28.04 -35.24 43.38
C GLY A 3 -26.95 -34.71 44.34
N SER A 4 -26.04 -33.89 43.77
CA SER A 4 -25.54 -32.55 44.19
C SER A 4 -24.95 -32.28 45.60
N SER A 5 -23.71 -31.75 45.70
CA SER A 5 -23.36 -30.30 45.76
C SER A 5 -22.02 -29.96 46.48
N SER A 6 -21.19 -29.16 45.81
CA SER A 6 -20.30 -28.05 46.26
C SER A 6 -19.25 -28.17 47.40
N SER A 7 -18.00 -27.82 47.05
CA SER A 7 -17.01 -26.90 47.69
C SER A 7 -15.58 -27.46 47.51
N GLY A 8 -14.51 -26.72 47.21
CA GLY A 8 -14.28 -25.30 46.97
C GLY A 8 -12.82 -25.12 46.54
N CYS A 9 -12.57 -24.12 45.69
CA CYS A 9 -11.24 -23.61 45.35
C CYS A 9 -10.46 -23.15 46.58
N ARG A 10 -9.15 -23.42 46.63
CA ARG A 10 -8.12 -22.54 47.19
C ARG A 10 -6.71 -23.09 46.85
N TYR A 11 -5.82 -22.17 46.44
CA TYR A 11 -4.39 -22.32 46.09
C TYR A 11 -4.13 -22.92 44.68
N ALA A 12 -3.29 -22.36 43.80
CA ALA A 12 -2.16 -21.45 44.01
C ALA A 12 -1.98 -20.43 42.86
N LEU A 13 -2.16 -19.14 43.15
CA LEU A 13 -1.68 -18.01 42.34
C LEU A 13 -0.25 -17.60 42.75
N GLY A 14 0.30 -18.21 43.81
CA GLY A 14 1.63 -17.91 44.36
C GLY A 14 2.76 -18.60 43.61
N ASP A 15 2.53 -19.78 43.04
CA ASP A 15 3.59 -20.58 42.41
C ASP A 15 3.95 -20.06 40.99
N ILE A 16 3.07 -19.29 40.35
CA ILE A 16 3.32 -18.68 39.04
C ILE A 16 4.15 -17.39 39.17
N ILE A 17 4.03 -16.66 40.29
CA ILE A 17 4.81 -15.44 40.53
C ILE A 17 6.27 -15.79 40.89
N ALA A 18 6.51 -16.95 41.52
CA ALA A 18 7.87 -17.40 41.84
C ALA A 18 8.68 -17.77 40.58
N SER A 19 8.08 -18.41 39.57
CA SER A 19 8.78 -18.71 38.31
C SER A 19 9.07 -17.48 37.45
N ILE A 20 8.28 -16.40 37.57
CA ILE A 20 8.53 -15.15 36.83
C ILE A 20 9.71 -14.36 37.44
N MET A 21 9.94 -14.46 38.75
CA MET A 21 11.09 -13.80 39.38
C MET A 21 12.41 -14.55 39.17
N GLU A 22 12.40 -15.87 38.95
CA GLU A 22 13.60 -16.65 38.61
C GLU A 22 14.06 -16.44 37.16
N CYS A 23 13.16 -16.14 36.21
CA CYS A 23 13.55 -15.80 34.82
C CYS A 23 14.22 -14.43 34.69
N ASN A 24 13.78 -13.41 35.44
CA ASN A 24 14.40 -12.08 35.40
C ASN A 24 15.83 -12.06 35.97
N ALA A 25 16.17 -13.00 36.86
CA ALA A 25 17.51 -13.14 37.41
C ALA A 25 18.53 -13.75 36.41
N TRP A 26 18.06 -14.36 35.31
CA TRP A 26 18.93 -14.89 34.26
C TRP A 26 19.29 -13.83 33.20
N ASP A 27 18.40 -12.86 32.95
CA ASP A 27 18.65 -11.78 31.98
C ASP A 27 19.69 -10.77 32.50
N ASP A 28 19.71 -10.47 33.80
CA ASP A 28 20.73 -9.61 34.42
C ASP A 28 22.13 -10.27 34.42
N ALA A 29 22.20 -11.61 34.44
CA ALA A 29 23.46 -12.36 34.37
C ALA A 29 24.02 -12.50 32.95
N LEU A 30 23.17 -12.41 31.91
CA LEU A 30 23.60 -12.40 30.51
C LEU A 30 24.07 -11.01 30.06
N GLY A 31 23.49 -9.94 30.62
CA GLY A 31 23.89 -8.56 30.36
C GLY A 31 25.33 -8.25 30.80
N GLN A 32 25.81 -8.85 31.90
CA GLN A 32 27.19 -8.65 32.37
C GLN A 32 28.24 -9.50 31.63
N LYS A 33 27.85 -10.45 30.78
CA LYS A 33 28.79 -11.36 30.09
C LYS A 33 29.06 -11.00 28.63
N LEU A 34 28.35 -10.01 28.09
CA LEU A 34 28.50 -9.55 26.70
C LEU A 34 29.44 -8.34 26.53
N ASP A 35 29.88 -7.73 27.62
CA ASP A 35 30.89 -6.64 27.58
C ASP A 35 32.35 -7.15 27.54
N ASP A 36 32.60 -8.45 27.75
CA ASP A 36 33.95 -9.02 27.88
C ASP A 36 34.46 -9.84 26.68
N ILE A 37 33.70 -9.94 25.57
CA ILE A 37 34.13 -10.70 24.38
C ILE A 37 34.05 -9.82 23.14
N GLY A 38 34.97 -8.87 23.07
CA GLY A 38 35.41 -8.27 21.82
C GLY A 38 36.42 -9.16 21.10
N GLY A 39 36.21 -9.38 19.81
CA GLY A 39 37.25 -9.85 18.88
C GLY A 39 36.97 -11.20 18.22
N GLU A 40 36.38 -11.19 17.02
CA GLU A 40 36.94 -11.75 15.78
C GLU A 40 35.86 -11.93 14.70
N SER A 41 36.19 -11.49 13.50
CA SER A 41 35.33 -11.49 12.32
C SER A 41 35.12 -12.89 11.74
N MET A 42 33.90 -13.21 11.31
CA MET A 42 33.71 -14.14 10.19
C MET A 42 32.41 -13.83 9.42
N SER A 43 32.60 -13.45 8.16
CA SER A 43 31.56 -13.05 7.20
C SER A 43 30.89 -14.28 6.58
N SER A 44 29.55 -14.35 6.61
CA SER A 44 28.78 -15.07 5.59
C SER A 44 27.67 -14.15 5.08
N ALA A 45 27.87 -13.65 3.85
CA ALA A 45 26.97 -12.72 3.19
C ALA A 45 25.66 -13.40 2.76
N VAL A 46 24.55 -12.96 3.37
CA VAL A 46 23.20 -13.14 2.84
C VAL A 46 22.80 -11.81 2.20
N LYS A 47 22.59 -11.84 0.88
CA LYS A 47 22.19 -10.69 0.05
C LYS A 47 20.76 -10.27 0.40
N LEU A 48 20.61 -9.11 1.04
CA LEU A 48 19.33 -8.42 1.22
C LEU A 48 18.89 -7.77 -0.12
N PRO A 49 17.57 -7.58 -0.36
CA PRO A 49 17.09 -6.90 -1.55
C PRO A 49 17.64 -5.47 -1.56
N SER A 50 18.14 -5.09 -2.73
CA SER A 50 18.86 -3.86 -3.03
C SER A 50 18.14 -2.60 -2.58
N GLN A 51 18.90 -1.72 -1.93
CA GLN A 51 18.67 -0.28 -1.91
C GLN A 51 18.20 0.17 -3.31
N GLU A 52 17.07 0.87 -3.39
CA GLU A 52 16.80 1.70 -4.55
C GLU A 52 17.94 2.71 -4.64
N SER A 53 18.83 2.47 -5.60
CA SER A 53 19.95 3.34 -5.89
C SER A 53 19.42 4.75 -6.14
N HIS A 54 19.97 5.73 -5.43
CA HIS A 54 19.81 7.15 -5.74
C HIS A 54 20.12 7.37 -7.23
N ASP A 55 19.07 7.43 -8.04
CA ASP A 55 19.18 7.46 -9.48
C ASP A 55 19.42 8.92 -9.90
N GLU A 56 20.70 9.29 -9.96
CA GLU A 56 21.20 10.63 -10.32
C GLU A 56 21.00 10.98 -11.82
N SER A 57 20.20 10.21 -12.56
CA SER A 57 20.10 10.28 -14.03
C SER A 57 18.83 10.98 -14.58
N ASN A 58 18.05 11.67 -13.75
CA ASN A 58 16.89 12.46 -14.21
C ASN A 58 17.30 13.89 -14.62
N GLU A 59 18.20 14.00 -15.61
CA GLU A 59 18.43 15.26 -16.31
C GLU A 59 17.23 15.57 -17.22
N TRP A 60 16.74 16.81 -17.13
CA TRP A 60 15.65 17.34 -17.94
C TRP A 60 15.85 17.06 -19.44
N LEU A 61 14.73 17.03 -20.15
CA LEU A 61 14.63 16.62 -21.54
C LEU A 61 15.12 17.72 -22.51
N ASP A 62 16.36 18.20 -22.32
CA ASP A 62 16.96 19.22 -23.22
C ASP A 62 17.42 18.64 -24.56
N SER A 63 17.48 17.30 -24.69
CA SER A 63 18.09 16.62 -25.85
C SER A 63 17.10 16.02 -26.87
N PHE A 64 15.79 16.02 -26.64
CA PHE A 64 14.84 15.65 -27.69
C PHE A 64 14.29 16.93 -28.33
N GLN A 65 14.36 17.00 -29.67
CA GLN A 65 13.75 18.09 -30.42
C GLN A 65 12.33 18.34 -29.92
N LYS A 66 12.07 19.56 -29.45
CA LYS A 66 10.72 20.02 -29.09
C LYS A 66 9.77 19.66 -30.24
N PRO A 67 8.66 18.94 -29.98
CA PRO A 67 7.69 18.67 -31.02
C PRO A 67 7.18 20.01 -31.59
N ASP A 68 7.08 20.05 -32.92
CA ASP A 68 6.64 21.22 -33.68
C ASP A 68 5.25 21.68 -33.19
N PRO A 69 5.09 22.94 -32.74
CA PRO A 69 3.83 23.45 -32.21
C PRO A 69 2.71 23.57 -33.27
N THR A 70 2.97 23.24 -34.54
CA THR A 70 1.98 23.22 -35.62
C THR A 70 1.34 21.85 -35.89
N ALA A 71 1.66 20.81 -35.10
CA ALA A 71 1.02 19.49 -35.23
C ALA A 71 -0.44 19.53 -34.75
N ALA A 72 -1.36 19.76 -35.69
CA ALA A 72 -2.80 19.68 -35.52
C ALA A 72 -3.24 18.34 -34.88
N ASN A 73 -4.13 18.42 -33.88
CA ASN A 73 -4.79 17.30 -33.17
C ASN A 73 -3.85 16.22 -32.61
N LEU A 74 -3.19 16.54 -31.50
CA LEU A 74 -2.34 15.64 -30.70
C LEU A 74 -3.08 14.50 -29.97
N SER A 75 -4.42 14.48 -29.95
CA SER A 75 -5.16 13.43 -29.21
C SER A 75 -5.47 12.25 -30.14
N LEU A 76 -4.87 11.09 -29.87
CA LEU A 76 -5.25 9.85 -30.53
C LEU A 76 -6.71 9.47 -30.22
N PRO A 77 -7.44 8.84 -31.16
CA PRO A 77 -8.78 8.33 -30.89
C PRO A 77 -8.79 7.31 -29.74
N THR A 78 -9.89 7.26 -28.98
CA THR A 78 -10.08 6.31 -27.87
C THR A 78 -9.87 4.85 -28.29
N GLU A 79 -10.26 4.49 -29.53
CA GLU A 79 -10.04 3.15 -30.08
C GLU A 79 -8.54 2.80 -30.22
N THR A 80 -7.71 3.79 -30.55
CA THR A 80 -6.26 3.62 -30.62
C THR A 80 -5.67 3.34 -29.23
N PHE A 81 -6.15 4.06 -28.20
CA PHE A 81 -5.74 3.79 -26.83
C PHE A 81 -6.15 2.40 -26.38
N LEU A 82 -7.36 1.95 -26.68
CA LEU A 82 -7.81 0.59 -26.34
C LEU A 82 -6.91 -0.48 -26.99
N LYS A 83 -6.65 -0.36 -28.30
CA LYS A 83 -5.77 -1.30 -29.03
C LYS A 83 -4.36 -1.32 -28.44
N ALA A 84 -3.81 -0.16 -28.12
CA ALA A 84 -2.50 -0.02 -27.52
C ALA A 84 -2.45 -0.61 -26.09
N ALA A 85 -3.46 -0.33 -25.26
CA ALA A 85 -3.57 -0.85 -23.90
C ALA A 85 -3.59 -2.38 -23.89
N MET A 86 -4.43 -2.98 -24.74
CA MET A 86 -4.49 -4.43 -24.89
C MET A 86 -3.16 -5.03 -25.35
N SER A 87 -2.52 -4.42 -26.36
CA SER A 87 -1.23 -4.89 -26.86
C SER A 87 -0.14 -4.84 -25.78
N LEU A 88 -0.07 -3.76 -25.01
CA LEU A 88 0.89 -3.62 -23.91
C LEU A 88 0.62 -4.64 -22.80
N LYS A 89 -0.64 -4.82 -22.39
CA LYS A 89 -1.03 -5.84 -21.41
C LYS A 89 -0.65 -7.24 -21.87
N ASP A 90 -0.90 -7.59 -23.13
CA ASP A 90 -0.52 -8.90 -23.67
C ASP A 90 1.01 -9.10 -23.68
N GLN A 91 1.78 -8.06 -24.01
CA GLN A 91 3.25 -8.09 -23.91
C GLN A 91 3.74 -8.28 -22.47
N VAL A 92 3.13 -7.59 -21.50
CA VAL A 92 3.44 -7.73 -20.07
C VAL A 92 3.17 -9.17 -19.62
N VAL A 93 2.00 -9.72 -19.94
CA VAL A 93 1.64 -11.11 -19.59
C VAL A 93 2.61 -12.11 -20.23
N GLU A 94 2.97 -11.91 -21.50
CA GLU A 94 3.92 -12.79 -22.19
C GLU A 94 5.29 -12.77 -21.50
N ALA A 95 5.79 -11.57 -21.18
CA ALA A 95 7.11 -11.39 -20.57
C ALA A 95 7.18 -11.87 -19.11
N THR A 96 6.12 -11.68 -18.32
CA THR A 96 6.14 -11.91 -16.86
C THR A 96 5.54 -13.24 -16.43
N TRP A 97 4.56 -13.77 -17.18
CA TRP A 97 3.83 -14.99 -16.80
C TRP A 97 4.16 -16.19 -17.69
N LYS A 98 4.15 -16.03 -19.03
CA LYS A 98 4.29 -17.17 -19.95
C LYS A 98 5.74 -17.57 -20.23
N ARG A 99 6.66 -16.61 -20.31
CA ARG A 99 8.08 -16.87 -20.59
C ARG A 99 8.86 -17.38 -19.38
N GLY A 100 8.29 -17.29 -18.18
CA GLY A 100 8.83 -17.93 -16.97
C GLY A 100 8.53 -19.43 -17.00
N GLY A 101 9.48 -20.26 -17.43
CA GLY A 101 9.30 -21.72 -17.44
C GLY A 101 9.08 -22.36 -16.05
N GLU A 102 8.95 -23.69 -15.97
CA GLU A 102 8.65 -24.40 -14.71
C GLU A 102 9.69 -24.16 -13.58
N GLY A 103 10.94 -23.82 -13.92
CA GLY A 103 12.00 -23.46 -12.96
C GLY A 103 11.91 -22.04 -12.40
N TRP A 104 11.09 -21.15 -12.98
CA TRP A 104 10.93 -19.74 -12.58
C TRP A 104 10.01 -19.56 -11.36
N ARG A 105 9.27 -20.60 -10.96
CA ARG A 105 8.35 -20.55 -9.80
C ARG A 105 9.06 -20.45 -8.44
N LYS A 106 10.38 -20.61 -8.40
CA LYS A 106 11.23 -20.35 -7.22
C LYS A 106 11.89 -18.98 -7.36
N GLY A 107 11.35 -17.97 -6.67
CA GLY A 107 11.89 -16.59 -6.67
C GLY A 107 11.03 -15.53 -7.36
N ILE A 108 9.72 -15.78 -7.52
CA ILE A 108 8.78 -14.78 -8.05
C ILE A 108 8.63 -13.64 -7.03
N ASP A 109 8.81 -12.39 -7.46
CA ASP A 109 8.39 -11.20 -6.72
C ASP A 109 6.84 -11.14 -6.72
N PRO A 110 6.15 -11.34 -5.59
CA PRO A 110 4.69 -11.37 -5.54
C PRO A 110 4.08 -9.97 -5.31
N THR A 111 4.87 -8.89 -5.36
CA THR A 111 4.40 -7.54 -5.06
C THR A 111 3.60 -6.91 -6.21
N VAL A 112 2.74 -5.93 -5.88
CA VAL A 112 2.02 -5.13 -6.89
C VAL A 112 2.98 -4.15 -7.57
N HIS A 113 3.95 -3.62 -6.82
CA HIS A 113 4.84 -2.55 -7.26
C HIS A 113 5.72 -2.98 -8.45
N THR A 114 6.62 -3.94 -8.23
CA THR A 114 7.55 -4.45 -9.25
C THR A 114 7.22 -5.86 -9.72
N GLY A 115 6.43 -6.60 -8.94
CA GLY A 115 6.23 -8.03 -9.10
C GLY A 115 5.07 -8.44 -10.00
N LEU A 116 4.81 -9.74 -9.96
CA LEU A 116 3.82 -10.43 -10.78
C LEU A 116 2.38 -10.01 -10.44
N LEU A 117 2.13 -9.56 -9.21
CA LEU A 117 0.81 -9.05 -8.83
C LEU A 117 0.49 -7.73 -9.54
N GLY A 118 1.51 -6.97 -9.97
CA GLY A 118 1.35 -5.84 -10.89
C GLY A 118 0.81 -6.26 -12.27
N THR A 119 1.24 -7.42 -12.78
CA THR A 119 0.67 -8.04 -13.99
C THR A 119 -0.79 -8.44 -13.78
N ALA A 120 -1.12 -9.05 -12.63
CA ALA A 120 -2.51 -9.38 -12.29
C ALA A 120 -3.38 -8.10 -12.26
N PHE A 121 -2.90 -7.03 -11.65
CA PHE A 121 -3.61 -5.76 -11.60
C PHE A 121 -3.89 -5.19 -13.01
N ALA A 122 -2.93 -5.27 -13.93
CA ALA A 122 -3.14 -4.87 -15.33
C ALA A 122 -4.19 -5.74 -16.04
N CYS A 123 -4.24 -7.05 -15.75
CA CYS A 123 -5.30 -7.93 -16.23
C CYS A 123 -6.67 -7.55 -15.66
N LEU A 124 -6.75 -7.19 -14.37
CA LEU A 124 -7.99 -6.71 -13.76
C LEU A 124 -8.47 -5.42 -14.43
N ARG A 125 -7.59 -4.42 -14.66
CA ARG A 125 -7.96 -3.19 -15.38
C ARG A 125 -8.45 -3.46 -16.81
N SER A 126 -7.83 -4.43 -17.50
CA SER A 126 -8.30 -4.88 -18.82
C SER A 126 -9.72 -5.46 -18.74
N TYR A 127 -9.98 -6.33 -17.76
CA TYR A 127 -11.31 -6.88 -17.53
C TYR A 127 -12.35 -5.80 -17.23
N GLU A 128 -12.06 -4.89 -16.31
CA GLU A 128 -12.96 -3.79 -15.93
C GLU A 128 -13.31 -2.89 -17.13
N SER A 129 -12.36 -2.69 -18.04
CA SER A 129 -12.54 -1.84 -19.21
C SER A 129 -13.18 -2.54 -20.41
N THR A 130 -13.01 -3.86 -20.56
CA THR A 130 -13.38 -4.59 -21.79
C THR A 130 -14.40 -5.71 -21.57
N GLY A 131 -14.66 -6.11 -20.32
CA GLY A 131 -15.50 -7.25 -19.98
C GLY A 131 -14.90 -8.62 -20.35
N ARG A 132 -13.61 -8.69 -20.73
CA ARG A 132 -12.96 -9.94 -21.15
C ARG A 132 -12.74 -10.90 -19.99
N GLN A 133 -13.58 -11.92 -19.90
CA GLN A 133 -13.51 -12.94 -18.85
C GLN A 133 -12.15 -13.67 -18.79
N GLN A 134 -11.47 -13.85 -19.94
CA GLN A 134 -10.16 -14.49 -19.97
C GLN A 134 -9.10 -13.71 -19.18
N ASP A 135 -9.17 -12.37 -19.18
CA ASP A 135 -8.25 -11.53 -18.42
C ASP A 135 -8.54 -11.63 -16.91
N LEU A 136 -9.82 -11.75 -16.52
CA LEU A 136 -10.20 -11.97 -15.12
C LEU A 136 -9.72 -13.33 -14.60
N LEU A 137 -9.90 -14.40 -15.38
CA LEU A 137 -9.43 -15.75 -15.01
C LEU A 137 -7.90 -15.78 -14.89
N LEU A 138 -7.18 -15.17 -15.85
CA LEU A 138 -5.73 -15.05 -15.78
C LEU A 138 -5.29 -14.24 -14.56
N CYS A 139 -5.98 -13.15 -14.23
CA CYS A 139 -5.73 -12.38 -13.02
C CYS A 139 -5.82 -13.28 -11.77
N ALA A 140 -6.85 -14.12 -11.66
CA ALA A 140 -7.01 -15.03 -10.54
C ALA A 140 -5.87 -16.06 -10.44
N GLU A 141 -5.50 -16.70 -11.55
CA GLU A 141 -4.39 -17.67 -11.59
C GLU A 141 -3.06 -17.05 -11.12
N ILE A 142 -2.78 -15.83 -11.55
CA ILE A 142 -1.59 -15.11 -11.12
C ILE A 142 -1.64 -14.82 -9.62
N VAL A 143 -2.78 -14.33 -9.12
CA VAL A 143 -2.96 -14.00 -7.69
C VAL A 143 -2.79 -15.25 -6.82
N ASP A 144 -3.28 -16.41 -7.25
CA ASP A 144 -3.07 -17.68 -6.55
C ASP A 144 -1.59 -18.04 -6.46
N SER A 145 -0.85 -17.88 -7.56
CA SER A 145 0.58 -18.12 -7.58
C SER A 145 1.31 -17.17 -6.61
N CYS A 146 0.96 -15.89 -6.61
CA CYS A 146 1.50 -14.90 -5.67
C CYS A 146 1.15 -15.26 -4.22
N ALA A 147 -0.05 -15.78 -3.95
CA ALA A 147 -0.48 -16.17 -2.61
C ALA A 147 0.38 -17.31 -2.04
N VAL A 148 0.72 -18.32 -2.87
CA VAL A 148 1.63 -19.40 -2.49
C VAL A 148 3.03 -18.86 -2.15
N THR A 149 3.57 -17.97 -2.97
CA THR A 149 4.92 -17.41 -2.78
C THR A 149 4.99 -16.39 -1.63
N SER A 150 3.95 -15.58 -1.41
CA SER A 150 3.95 -14.50 -0.42
C SER A 150 4.26 -14.96 1.01
N ARG A 151 3.81 -16.17 1.37
CA ARG A 151 4.01 -16.78 2.69
C ARG A 151 5.47 -17.11 3.01
N GLU A 152 6.29 -17.27 1.98
CA GLU A 152 7.70 -17.62 2.11
C GLU A 152 8.62 -16.39 1.99
N PHE A 153 8.17 -15.33 1.30
CA PHE A 153 9.06 -14.24 0.84
C PHE A 153 8.70 -12.82 1.32
N THR A 154 7.44 -12.53 1.69
CA THR A 154 7.07 -11.15 2.03
C THR A 154 7.09 -10.90 3.54
N ARG A 155 8.01 -10.04 3.98
CA ARG A 155 8.00 -9.50 5.35
C ARG A 155 7.10 -8.28 5.49
N HIS A 156 6.70 -7.69 4.37
CA HIS A 156 5.88 -6.48 4.31
C HIS A 156 4.40 -6.84 4.18
N VAL A 157 3.56 -5.93 4.67
CA VAL A 157 2.12 -6.14 4.82
C VAL A 157 1.28 -5.23 3.93
N THR A 158 1.88 -4.28 3.22
CA THR A 158 1.19 -3.24 2.46
C THR A 158 0.54 -3.74 1.18
N PHE A 159 -0.32 -2.90 0.58
CA PHE A 159 -0.88 -3.18 -0.74
C PHE A 159 0.21 -3.30 -1.82
N LEU A 160 1.15 -2.35 -1.86
CA LEU A 160 2.07 -2.24 -2.97
C LEU A 160 3.24 -3.23 -2.90
N CYS A 161 3.79 -3.44 -1.71
CA CYS A 161 5.03 -4.19 -1.53
C CYS A 161 4.88 -5.41 -0.61
N GLY A 162 3.66 -5.78 -0.23
CA GLY A 162 3.43 -6.79 0.80
C GLY A 162 2.28 -7.75 0.54
N SER A 163 2.07 -8.63 1.52
CA SER A 163 1.01 -9.65 1.50
C SER A 163 -0.40 -9.05 1.52
N GLY A 164 -0.58 -7.85 2.08
CA GLY A 164 -1.86 -7.14 2.06
C GLY A 164 -2.37 -6.89 0.64
N GLY A 165 -1.47 -6.63 -0.32
CA GLY A 165 -1.84 -6.51 -1.74
C GLY A 165 -2.35 -7.81 -2.33
N VAL A 166 -1.65 -8.91 -2.05
CA VAL A 166 -2.00 -10.25 -2.54
C VAL A 166 -3.39 -10.64 -2.04
N TYR A 167 -3.65 -10.45 -0.75
CA TYR A 167 -4.91 -10.85 -0.14
C TYR A 167 -6.06 -9.91 -0.53
N ALA A 168 -5.83 -8.60 -0.56
CA ALA A 168 -6.83 -7.64 -0.98
C ALA A 168 -7.24 -7.84 -2.45
N LEU A 169 -6.28 -7.99 -3.36
CA LEU A 169 -6.56 -8.23 -4.77
C LEU A 169 -7.22 -9.61 -4.97
N GLY A 170 -6.77 -10.64 -4.25
CA GLY A 170 -7.37 -11.97 -4.29
C GLY A 170 -8.84 -11.99 -3.87
N ALA A 171 -9.19 -11.27 -2.79
CA ALA A 171 -10.58 -11.15 -2.36
C ALA A 171 -11.45 -10.46 -3.43
N VAL A 172 -10.96 -9.36 -4.02
CA VAL A 172 -11.69 -8.61 -5.06
C VAL A 172 -11.88 -9.44 -6.33
N VAL A 173 -10.82 -10.09 -6.81
CA VAL A 173 -10.87 -10.92 -8.03
C VAL A 173 -11.79 -12.14 -7.82
N ALA A 174 -11.70 -12.81 -6.67
CA ALA A 174 -12.59 -13.92 -6.33
C ALA A 174 -14.07 -13.49 -6.29
N ASN A 175 -14.34 -12.29 -5.76
CA ASN A 175 -15.68 -11.72 -5.77
C ASN A 175 -16.20 -11.44 -7.19
N HIS A 176 -15.36 -10.90 -8.09
CA HIS A 176 -15.73 -10.70 -9.50
C HIS A 176 -16.03 -12.02 -10.24
N ILE A 177 -15.34 -13.11 -9.87
CA ILE A 177 -15.58 -14.45 -10.43
C ILE A 177 -16.86 -15.09 -9.86
N GLY A 178 -17.34 -14.63 -8.70
CA GLY A 178 -18.44 -15.24 -7.96
C GLY A 178 -18.01 -16.41 -7.07
N ASP A 179 -16.70 -16.56 -6.82
CA ASP A 179 -16.14 -17.56 -5.90
C ASP A 179 -16.06 -16.98 -4.48
N TYR A 180 -17.19 -17.02 -3.77
CA TYR A 180 -17.30 -16.44 -2.43
C TYR A 180 -16.48 -17.19 -1.38
N GLN A 181 -16.26 -18.50 -1.54
CA GLN A 181 -15.42 -19.27 -0.62
C GLN A 181 -13.96 -18.82 -0.71
N ARG A 182 -13.46 -18.63 -1.94
CA ARG A 182 -12.12 -18.10 -2.18
C ARG A 182 -11.99 -16.65 -1.71
N ARG A 183 -13.02 -15.83 -1.93
CA ARG A 183 -13.06 -14.46 -1.40
C ARG A 183 -12.89 -14.45 0.10
N ASP A 184 -13.68 -15.26 0.82
CA ASP A 184 -13.66 -15.31 2.28
C ASP A 184 -12.31 -15.84 2.80
N MET A 185 -11.71 -16.83 2.14
CA MET A 185 -10.35 -17.28 2.43
C MET A 185 -9.31 -16.15 2.34
N TYR A 186 -9.37 -15.30 1.30
CA TYR A 186 -8.46 -14.16 1.18
C TYR A 186 -8.72 -13.07 2.23
N LEU A 187 -9.98 -12.84 2.59
CA LEU A 187 -10.34 -11.93 3.67
C LEU A 187 -9.80 -12.42 5.01
N ASP A 188 -9.90 -13.71 5.30
CA ASP A 188 -9.34 -14.29 6.53
C ASP A 188 -7.81 -14.11 6.59
N LEU A 189 -7.10 -14.35 5.49
CA LEU A 189 -5.65 -14.10 5.40
C LEU A 189 -5.32 -12.61 5.59
N PHE A 190 -6.13 -11.71 5.07
CA PHE A 190 -5.95 -10.27 5.28
C PHE A 190 -6.14 -9.89 6.76
N LEU A 191 -7.14 -10.47 7.42
CA LEU A 191 -7.42 -10.24 8.84
C LEU A 191 -6.29 -10.77 9.75
N GLU A 192 -5.67 -11.91 9.42
CA GLU A 192 -4.50 -12.41 10.13
C GLU A 192 -3.35 -11.39 10.13
N VAL A 193 -3.13 -10.72 9.00
CA VAL A 193 -2.11 -9.67 8.88
C VAL A 193 -2.52 -8.44 9.67
N LEU A 194 -3.78 -8.02 9.62
CA LEU A 194 -4.28 -6.85 10.34
C LEU A 194 -4.02 -6.94 11.85
N ILE A 195 -4.18 -8.13 12.45
CA ILE A 195 -3.95 -8.36 13.88
C ILE A 195 -2.53 -7.95 14.29
N LEU A 196 -1.54 -8.12 13.41
CA LEU A 196 -0.14 -7.73 13.66
C LEU A 196 0.06 -6.21 13.69
N LEU A 197 -0.86 -5.43 13.14
CA LEU A 197 -0.78 -3.96 13.12
C LEU A 197 -1.50 -3.31 14.30
N LEU A 198 -2.34 -4.05 15.03
CA LEU A 198 -3.14 -3.50 16.12
C LEU A 198 -2.25 -3.10 17.30
N PRO A 199 -2.50 -1.94 17.94
CA PRO A 199 -1.79 -1.55 19.15
C PRO A 199 -1.93 -2.59 20.27
N LYS A 200 -0.87 -2.82 21.05
CA LYS A 200 -0.87 -3.78 22.17
C LYS A 200 -2.01 -3.55 23.16
N SER A 201 -2.29 -2.29 23.48
CA SER A 201 -3.39 -1.90 24.36
C SER A 201 -4.74 -2.42 23.87
N TYR A 202 -4.99 -2.31 22.56
CA TYR A 202 -6.21 -2.79 21.93
C TYR A 202 -6.34 -4.31 22.03
N LEU A 203 -5.25 -5.04 21.81
CA LEU A 203 -5.22 -6.50 21.97
C LEU A 203 -5.50 -6.92 23.41
N ILE A 204 -4.93 -6.23 24.41
CA ILE A 204 -5.15 -6.52 25.84
C ILE A 204 -6.60 -6.25 26.28
N ASP A 205 -7.18 -5.11 25.88
CA ASP A 205 -8.56 -4.76 26.23
C ASP A 205 -9.56 -5.75 25.63
N SER A 206 -9.27 -6.28 24.45
CA SER A 206 -10.12 -7.26 23.77
C SER A 206 -10.17 -8.65 24.43
N LEU A 207 -9.23 -8.95 25.33
CA LEU A 207 -9.08 -10.25 26.01
C LEU A 207 -9.49 -10.22 27.47
N SER A 208 -9.83 -9.04 28.02
CA SER A 208 -10.18 -8.89 29.43
C SER A 208 -11.61 -9.38 29.68
N PRO A 209 -11.81 -10.46 30.47
CA PRO A 209 -13.15 -10.86 30.87
C PRO A 209 -13.62 -9.91 31.96
N THR A 210 -14.71 -9.19 31.67
CA THR A 210 -15.53 -8.37 32.59
C THR A 210 -15.04 -6.96 32.94
N LYS A 211 -15.84 -5.96 32.53
CA LYS A 211 -16.32 -4.90 33.44
C LYS A 211 -17.84 -4.78 33.33
N ASN A 212 -18.52 -5.33 34.33
CA ASN A 212 -19.85 -4.98 34.84
C ASN A 212 -20.93 -4.55 33.83
N GLY A 213 -21.78 -5.50 33.43
CA GLY A 213 -23.23 -5.30 33.33
C GLY A 213 -23.80 -4.35 32.26
N CYS A 214 -22.97 -3.70 31.45
CA CYS A 214 -23.45 -2.98 30.26
C CYS A 214 -23.49 -3.93 29.06
N PRO A 215 -24.59 -4.00 28.28
CA PRO A 215 -24.54 -4.59 26.96
C PRO A 215 -23.58 -3.74 26.13
N TYR A 216 -22.41 -4.28 25.79
CA TYR A 216 -21.52 -3.66 24.81
C TYR A 216 -22.31 -3.43 23.50
N PRO A 217 -22.18 -2.27 22.82
CA PRO A 217 -22.79 -2.08 21.50
C PRO A 217 -22.14 -2.94 20.40
N PHE A 218 -21.09 -3.69 20.71
CA PHE A 218 -20.23 -4.33 19.71
C PHE A 218 -20.65 -5.79 19.50
N GLY A 219 -21.60 -5.98 18.58
CA GLY A 219 -22.08 -7.27 18.09
C GLY A 219 -21.10 -8.02 17.19
N ILE A 220 -19.80 -7.96 17.49
CA ILE A 220 -18.80 -8.93 17.02
C ILE A 220 -18.04 -9.37 18.27
N THR A 221 -18.59 -10.37 18.96
CA THR A 221 -17.76 -11.10 19.91
C THR A 221 -16.62 -11.74 19.10
N TRP A 222 -15.37 -11.74 19.59
CA TRP A 222 -14.24 -12.41 18.91
C TRP A 222 -14.53 -13.86 18.52
N ILE A 223 -15.54 -14.47 19.16
CA ILE A 223 -16.15 -15.75 18.84
C ILE A 223 -16.81 -15.77 17.43
N GLN A 224 -17.37 -14.66 16.94
CA GLN A 224 -17.95 -14.56 15.59
C GLN A 224 -16.88 -14.46 14.49
N LEU A 225 -15.74 -13.82 14.76
CA LEU A 225 -14.55 -13.89 13.89
C LEU A 225 -13.98 -15.32 13.86
N SER A 226 -13.95 -16.04 14.99
CA SER A 226 -13.52 -17.44 15.03
C SER A 226 -14.54 -18.43 14.45
N SER A 227 -15.84 -18.10 14.45
CA SER A 227 -16.90 -19.00 13.95
C SER A 227 -16.99 -19.00 12.42
N ARG A 228 -16.71 -17.87 11.74
CA ARG A 228 -16.66 -17.82 10.27
C ARG A 228 -15.48 -18.62 9.69
N VAL A 229 -14.37 -18.68 10.42
CA VAL A 229 -13.20 -19.51 10.09
C VAL A 229 -13.51 -21.03 10.17
N LEU A 230 -14.56 -21.44 10.88
CA LEU A 230 -14.88 -22.86 11.11
C LEU A 230 -15.88 -23.47 10.09
N GLU A 231 -16.73 -22.68 9.44
CA GLU A 231 -17.89 -23.19 8.68
C GLU A 231 -17.64 -23.59 7.21
N VAL A 232 -16.49 -23.24 6.59
CA VAL A 232 -16.24 -23.51 5.14
C VAL A 232 -15.38 -24.77 4.89
N SER A 233 -15.28 -25.67 5.87
CA SER A 233 -14.40 -26.84 5.83
C SER A 233 -14.88 -28.02 4.98
N SER A 234 -15.68 -27.80 3.92
CA SER A 234 -16.06 -28.87 3.00
C SER A 234 -16.13 -28.47 1.50
N VAL A 235 -15.10 -28.92 0.76
CA VAL A 235 -15.10 -29.47 -0.64
C VAL A 235 -14.64 -28.57 -1.81
N HIS A 236 -13.39 -28.76 -2.30
CA HIS A 236 -12.98 -29.25 -3.65
C HIS A 236 -11.43 -29.43 -3.75
N PRO A 237 -10.83 -30.31 -4.61
CA PRO A 237 -9.57 -31.01 -4.30
C PRO A 237 -8.29 -30.42 -4.91
N THR A 238 -8.34 -29.38 -5.75
CA THR A 238 -7.18 -29.01 -6.58
C THR A 238 -6.17 -28.08 -5.89
N ILE A 239 -6.55 -27.42 -4.78
CA ILE A 239 -5.66 -26.58 -3.95
C ILE A 239 -5.30 -27.29 -2.61
N VAL A 240 -5.99 -28.38 -2.30
CA VAL A 240 -5.94 -29.05 -0.98
C VAL A 240 -4.69 -29.92 -0.79
N GLY A 241 -3.98 -30.27 -1.86
CA GLY A 241 -2.83 -31.20 -1.82
C GLY A 241 -1.69 -30.77 -0.90
N SER A 242 -1.45 -29.46 -0.74
CA SER A 242 -0.42 -28.93 0.17
C SER A 242 -0.97 -28.34 1.47
N PHE A 243 -2.30 -28.33 1.65
CA PHE A 243 -2.99 -27.73 2.79
C PHE A 243 -3.61 -28.76 3.75
N LYS A 244 -3.54 -30.06 3.43
CA LYS A 244 -3.95 -31.15 4.33
C LYS A 244 -2.86 -31.44 5.36
N LYS A 245 -2.85 -30.66 6.43
CA LYS A 245 -2.54 -31.19 7.76
C LYS A 245 -3.62 -30.68 8.70
N GLU A 246 -4.45 -31.61 9.17
CA GLU A 246 -5.58 -31.42 10.08
C GLU A 246 -5.29 -30.31 11.11
N ARG A 247 -6.03 -29.20 11.05
CA ARG A 247 -6.15 -28.25 12.16
C ARG A 247 -7.59 -28.21 12.61
N THR A 248 -7.93 -29.12 13.51
CA THR A 248 -9.04 -28.94 14.44
C THR A 248 -8.69 -27.73 15.31
N LEU A 249 -9.20 -26.54 14.94
CA LEU A 249 -8.91 -25.27 15.60
C LEU A 249 -9.67 -25.20 16.93
N SER A 250 -8.98 -25.46 18.04
CA SER A 250 -9.50 -25.23 19.38
C SER A 250 -9.20 -23.79 19.83
N ASN A 251 -9.98 -23.27 20.79
CA ASN A 251 -9.74 -21.97 21.45
C ASN A 251 -8.28 -21.79 21.94
N ALA A 252 -7.53 -22.87 22.17
CA ALA A 252 -6.13 -22.82 22.54
C ALA A 252 -5.22 -22.25 21.43
N TYR A 253 -5.51 -22.51 20.15
CA TYR A 253 -4.69 -22.03 19.01
C TYR A 253 -4.82 -20.52 18.80
N LEU A 254 -6.03 -19.98 19.04
CA LEU A 254 -6.31 -18.55 19.00
C LEU A 254 -5.68 -17.82 20.19
N ILE A 255 -5.75 -18.42 21.38
CA ILE A 255 -5.08 -17.91 22.58
C ILE A 255 -3.56 -17.92 22.39
N ASP A 256 -2.98 -18.96 21.77
CA ASP A 256 -1.56 -18.98 21.45
C ASP A 256 -1.18 -17.96 20.37
N HIS A 257 -2.00 -17.73 19.35
CA HIS A 257 -1.73 -16.66 18.36
C HIS A 257 -1.84 -15.28 18.95
N VAL A 258 -2.80 -15.06 19.85
CA VAL A 258 -2.95 -13.80 20.57
C VAL A 258 -1.85 -13.63 21.61
N LYS A 259 -1.40 -14.68 22.30
CA LYS A 259 -0.21 -14.65 23.16
C LYS A 259 1.05 -14.35 22.36
N VAL A 260 1.23 -14.99 21.20
CA VAL A 260 2.32 -14.68 20.25
C VAL A 260 2.19 -13.24 19.75
N ALA A 261 0.98 -12.76 19.46
CA ALA A 261 0.75 -11.37 19.09
C ALA A 261 0.98 -10.41 20.27
N GLN A 262 0.73 -10.81 21.52
CA GLN A 262 1.00 -10.04 22.74
C GLN A 262 2.48 -10.03 23.14
N GLU A 263 3.19 -11.14 22.92
CA GLU A 263 4.63 -11.32 23.12
C GLU A 263 5.42 -10.59 22.02
N ARG A 264 4.93 -10.63 20.78
CA ARG A 264 5.46 -9.83 19.65
C ARG A 264 4.92 -8.41 19.62
N ALA A 265 3.90 -8.10 20.42
CA ALA A 265 3.42 -6.74 20.54
C ALA A 265 4.38 -5.93 21.42
N LEU A 266 5.18 -5.10 20.76
CA LEU A 266 6.09 -4.12 21.34
C LEU A 266 5.36 -2.80 21.73
N PRO A 267 5.94 -1.93 22.57
CA PRO A 267 5.32 -0.66 22.91
C PRO A 267 5.32 0.34 21.73
N VAL A 268 4.40 1.32 21.78
CA VAL A 268 4.33 2.45 20.83
C VAL A 268 5.54 3.37 21.07
N GLY A 269 6.60 3.17 20.28
CA GLY A 269 7.85 3.94 20.37
C GLY A 269 7.97 5.01 19.27
N PRO A 270 8.61 6.16 19.55
CA PRO A 270 8.61 7.32 18.64
C PRO A 270 9.57 7.23 17.44
N GLU A 271 10.55 6.33 17.46
CA GLU A 271 11.66 6.46 16.49
C GLU A 271 11.41 5.80 15.13
N GLU A 272 10.62 4.74 15.03
CA GLU A 272 10.19 4.19 13.73
C GLU A 272 8.86 3.44 13.92
N GLY A 273 7.73 4.14 13.85
CA GLY A 273 6.45 3.45 13.61
C GLY A 273 5.72 2.81 14.78
N GLY A 274 6.37 2.73 15.95
CA GLY A 274 6.13 1.64 16.87
C GLY A 274 6.38 0.28 16.18
N PHE A 275 7.05 -0.65 16.86
CA PHE A 275 7.27 -2.01 16.35
C PHE A 275 8.17 -2.16 15.11
N GLY A 276 8.86 -1.10 14.65
CA GLY A 276 9.81 -1.18 13.53
C GLY A 276 9.19 -1.23 12.14
N MET A 277 7.88 -0.96 12.00
CA MET A 277 7.22 -0.79 10.71
C MET A 277 6.95 0.68 10.45
N SER A 278 7.38 1.20 9.30
CA SER A 278 7.21 2.61 8.95
C SER A 278 5.74 3.05 8.83
N TYR A 279 5.50 4.34 8.60
CA TYR A 279 4.15 4.88 8.42
C TYR A 279 3.74 5.04 6.96
N ASP A 280 4.69 4.94 6.01
CA ASP A 280 4.49 5.29 4.62
C ASP A 280 3.61 4.33 3.80
N LEU A 281 3.39 4.67 2.53
CA LEU A 281 2.50 3.95 1.62
C LEU A 281 3.12 2.65 1.09
N LEU A 282 4.43 2.62 0.84
CA LEU A 282 5.06 1.43 0.24
C LEU A 282 5.29 0.34 1.28
N TYR A 283 5.77 0.69 2.48
CA TYR A 283 6.16 -0.31 3.48
C TYR A 283 5.47 -0.18 4.83
N GLY A 284 4.70 0.88 5.02
CA GLY A 284 4.18 1.25 6.33
C GLY A 284 2.69 1.06 6.56
N ARG A 285 2.23 1.57 7.70
CA ARG A 285 0.83 1.50 8.15
C ARG A 285 -0.15 2.09 7.14
N ALA A 286 0.20 3.21 6.49
CA ALA A 286 -0.66 3.81 5.47
C ALA A 286 -0.87 2.87 4.27
N GLY A 287 0.16 2.15 3.84
CA GLY A 287 0.06 1.16 2.76
C GLY A 287 -0.85 -0.02 3.07
N PHE A 288 -0.90 -0.45 4.34
CA PHE A 288 -1.85 -1.48 4.79
C PHE A 288 -3.28 -0.93 4.85
N LEU A 289 -3.44 0.26 5.44
CA LEU A 289 -4.74 0.94 5.52
C LEU A 289 -5.35 1.16 4.13
N TRP A 290 -4.52 1.49 3.13
CA TRP A 290 -4.96 1.60 1.74
C TRP A 290 -5.52 0.26 1.22
N ALA A 291 -4.88 -0.87 1.52
CA ALA A 291 -5.38 -2.19 1.15
C ALA A 291 -6.74 -2.50 1.78
N ALA A 292 -6.95 -2.10 3.04
CA ALA A 292 -8.23 -2.26 3.72
C ALA A 292 -9.33 -1.40 3.08
N LEU A 293 -9.01 -0.16 2.71
CA LEU A 293 -9.93 0.71 1.98
C LEU A 293 -10.27 0.16 0.58
N PHE A 294 -9.29 -0.43 -0.12
CA PHE A 294 -9.50 -1.10 -1.41
C PHE A 294 -10.49 -2.26 -1.28
N ILE A 295 -10.36 -3.09 -0.25
CA ILE A 295 -11.33 -4.16 0.03
C ILE A 295 -12.73 -3.57 0.24
N ASN A 296 -12.88 -2.58 1.11
CA ASN A 296 -14.18 -1.96 1.38
C ASN A 296 -14.78 -1.30 0.14
N LYS A 297 -13.95 -0.69 -0.71
CA LYS A 297 -14.40 -0.05 -1.95
C LYS A 297 -15.03 -1.05 -2.92
N HIS A 298 -14.43 -2.24 -3.06
CA HIS A 298 -14.83 -3.23 -4.06
C HIS A 298 -15.81 -4.27 -3.54
N LEU A 299 -15.79 -4.58 -2.23
CA LEU A 299 -16.65 -5.60 -1.61
C LEU A 299 -17.81 -5.01 -0.79
N GLY A 300 -17.76 -3.71 -0.48
CA GLY A 300 -18.77 -2.97 0.27
C GLY A 300 -18.21 -2.34 1.55
N GLU A 301 -18.72 -1.15 1.91
CA GLU A 301 -18.16 -0.26 2.95
C GLU A 301 -18.01 -0.85 4.35
N GLN A 302 -18.66 -1.99 4.64
CA GLN A 302 -18.63 -2.67 5.94
C GLN A 302 -18.02 -4.07 5.87
N THR A 303 -17.30 -4.39 4.79
CA THR A 303 -16.57 -5.67 4.69
C THR A 303 -15.53 -5.76 5.81
N LEU A 304 -14.78 -4.69 5.99
CA LEU A 304 -13.89 -4.46 7.12
C LEU A 304 -14.45 -3.27 7.92
N PRO A 305 -15.08 -3.52 9.09
CA PRO A 305 -15.69 -2.47 9.90
C PRO A 305 -14.70 -1.41 10.38
N ASN A 306 -15.16 -0.17 10.53
CA ASN A 306 -14.30 0.93 11.02
C ASN A 306 -13.69 0.63 12.39
N ASP A 307 -14.44 -0.01 13.30
CA ASP A 307 -13.95 -0.38 14.64
C ASP A 307 -12.67 -1.24 14.59
N LEU A 308 -12.51 -2.01 13.51
CA LEU A 308 -11.37 -2.87 13.29
C LEU A 308 -10.16 -2.13 12.70
N ILE A 309 -10.39 -1.09 11.89
CA ILE A 309 -9.34 -0.35 11.15
C ILE A 309 -8.88 0.92 11.88
N MET A 310 -9.80 1.63 12.54
CA MET A 310 -9.53 2.91 13.22
C MET A 310 -8.42 2.85 14.29
N PRO A 311 -8.18 1.75 15.03
CA PRO A 311 -7.02 1.66 15.92
C PRO A 311 -5.68 1.86 15.20
N VAL A 312 -5.56 1.41 13.94
CA VAL A 312 -4.36 1.60 13.12
C VAL A 312 -4.27 3.05 12.64
N VAL A 313 -5.40 3.67 12.25
CA VAL A 313 -5.49 5.09 11.89
C VAL A 313 -5.03 5.98 13.05
N ASN A 314 -5.53 5.72 14.26
CA ASN A 314 -5.17 6.45 15.46
C ASN A 314 -3.67 6.32 15.78
N ALA A 315 -3.09 5.14 15.54
CA ALA A 315 -1.64 4.94 15.70
C ALA A 315 -0.83 5.75 14.67
N VAL A 316 -1.30 5.89 13.43
CA VAL A 316 -0.66 6.74 12.41
C VAL A 316 -0.70 8.21 12.81
N LEU A 317 -1.84 8.70 13.31
CA LEU A 317 -1.97 10.10 13.78
C LEU A 317 -1.09 10.37 14.99
N ALA A 318 -1.13 9.49 15.99
CA ALA A 318 -0.27 9.59 17.18
C ALA A 318 1.22 9.57 16.81
N GLY A 319 1.61 8.70 15.87
CA GLY A 319 2.96 8.63 15.33
C GLY A 319 3.38 9.92 14.63
N GLY A 320 2.47 10.55 13.87
CA GLY A 320 2.72 11.81 13.19
C GLY A 320 2.94 12.98 14.16
N ARG A 321 2.09 13.08 15.19
CA ARG A 321 2.22 14.09 16.26
C ARG A 321 3.53 13.93 17.03
N ALA A 322 3.88 12.69 17.38
CA ALA A 322 5.15 12.39 18.05
C ALA A 322 6.34 12.74 17.15
N GLY A 323 6.28 12.40 15.86
CA GLY A 323 7.34 12.70 14.90
C GLY A 323 7.52 14.20 14.61
N ALA A 324 6.51 15.02 14.92
CA ALA A 324 6.51 16.48 14.79
C ALA A 324 7.06 17.22 16.02
N SER A 325 7.48 16.51 17.07
CA SER A 325 7.90 17.12 18.35
C SER A 325 9.03 18.14 18.22
N ASP A 326 9.89 18.00 17.20
CA ASP A 326 11.03 18.86 16.91
C ASP A 326 10.77 19.87 15.78
N ASN A 327 9.58 19.87 15.17
CA ASN A 327 9.13 20.90 14.24
C ASN A 327 7.61 21.09 14.35
N THR A 328 7.19 21.91 15.33
CA THR A 328 5.77 22.16 15.61
C THR A 328 5.04 22.95 14.52
N THR A 329 5.75 23.46 13.50
CA THR A 329 5.12 24.13 12.35
C THR A 329 4.42 23.16 11.39
N CYS A 330 4.75 21.86 11.48
CA CYS A 330 4.11 20.79 10.73
C CYS A 330 3.43 19.84 11.73
N PRO A 331 2.08 19.83 11.87
CA PRO A 331 1.39 19.09 12.93
C PRO A 331 1.64 17.57 12.90
N LEU A 332 1.77 16.99 11.70
CA LEU A 332 2.10 15.58 11.51
C LEU A 332 3.41 15.48 10.74
N MET A 333 4.38 14.74 11.29
CA MET A 333 5.66 14.50 10.63
C MET A 333 6.09 13.05 10.80
N TYR A 334 6.66 12.50 9.73
CA TYR A 334 7.04 11.09 9.64
C TYR A 334 8.46 10.96 9.10
N ARG A 335 9.13 9.85 9.44
CA ARG A 335 10.47 9.51 8.96
C ARG A 335 10.44 8.13 8.35
N TRP A 336 11.16 7.96 7.23
CA TRP A 336 11.50 6.66 6.65
C TRP A 336 13.01 6.63 6.48
N HIS A 337 13.67 5.62 7.07
CA HIS A 337 15.14 5.58 7.22
C HIS A 337 15.73 6.91 7.70
N GLY A 338 15.16 7.45 8.79
CA GLY A 338 15.56 8.73 9.38
C GLY A 338 15.21 9.99 8.59
N THR A 339 14.70 9.88 7.35
CA THR A 339 14.49 11.02 6.45
C THR A 339 13.02 11.45 6.41
N ARG A 340 12.76 12.77 6.45
CA ARG A 340 11.42 13.38 6.42
C ARG A 340 10.91 13.57 4.99
N TYR A 341 10.48 12.49 4.35
CA TYR A 341 9.98 12.53 2.97
C TYR A 341 8.62 13.25 2.84
N TRP A 342 8.39 13.88 1.69
CA TRP A 342 7.15 14.61 1.40
C TRP A 342 6.28 13.97 0.32
N GLY A 343 6.89 13.18 -0.57
CA GLY A 343 6.20 12.59 -1.71
C GLY A 343 5.24 11.43 -1.37
N ALA A 344 4.61 10.84 -2.39
CA ALA A 344 3.56 9.85 -2.20
C ALA A 344 4.05 8.47 -1.74
N ALA A 345 5.27 8.08 -2.14
CA ALA A 345 5.79 6.75 -1.82
C ALA A 345 6.13 6.60 -0.33
N HIS A 346 7.02 7.46 0.17
CA HIS A 346 7.59 7.37 1.51
C HIS A 346 7.23 8.52 2.46
N GLY A 347 6.44 9.49 1.99
CA GLY A 347 6.32 10.78 2.63
C GLY A 347 4.92 11.20 3.04
N LEU A 348 4.84 12.48 3.44
CA LEU A 348 3.61 13.12 3.91
C LEU A 348 2.45 12.95 2.93
N ALA A 349 2.64 13.20 1.63
CA ALA A 349 1.56 13.06 0.65
C ALA A 349 0.96 11.64 0.64
N GLY A 350 1.79 10.61 0.77
CA GLY A 350 1.36 9.21 0.83
C GLY A 350 0.43 8.93 2.00
N ILE A 351 0.87 9.39 3.18
CA ILE A 351 0.19 9.14 4.45
C ILE A 351 -1.11 9.96 4.53
N LEU A 352 -1.05 11.25 4.18
CA LEU A 352 -2.21 12.14 4.20
C LEU A 352 -3.26 11.70 3.18
N GLN A 353 -2.87 11.25 1.99
CA GLN A 353 -3.80 10.68 1.00
C GLN A 353 -4.66 9.59 1.63
N VAL A 354 -4.06 8.67 2.39
CA VAL A 354 -4.78 7.58 3.06
C VAL A 354 -5.65 8.08 4.20
N LEU A 355 -5.14 8.98 5.06
CA LEU A 355 -5.91 9.54 6.18
C LEU A 355 -7.19 10.25 5.72
N LEU A 356 -7.16 10.90 4.56
CA LEU A 356 -8.30 11.60 3.96
C LEU A 356 -9.47 10.68 3.55
N HIS A 357 -9.32 9.36 3.63
CA HIS A 357 -10.41 8.40 3.39
C HIS A 357 -11.13 7.97 4.68
N PHE A 358 -10.64 8.34 5.85
CA PHE A 358 -11.22 7.94 7.13
C PHE A 358 -12.05 9.06 7.77
N PRO A 359 -13.05 8.70 8.59
CA PRO A 359 -13.78 9.67 9.41
C PRO A 359 -12.87 10.14 10.56
N LEU A 360 -12.22 11.28 10.36
CA LEU A 360 -11.35 11.91 11.33
C LEU A 360 -12.14 12.80 12.30
N SER A 361 -11.66 12.95 13.54
CA SER A 361 -12.18 13.97 14.45
C SER A 361 -11.86 15.37 13.93
N GLU A 362 -12.47 16.41 14.51
CA GLU A 362 -12.18 17.80 14.14
C GLU A 362 -10.69 18.14 14.38
N GLU A 363 -10.14 17.69 15.51
CA GLU A 363 -8.71 17.87 15.85
C GLU A 363 -7.80 17.15 14.85
N ASP A 364 -8.05 15.86 14.57
CA ASP A 364 -7.27 15.09 13.60
C ASP A 364 -7.36 15.69 12.18
N SER A 365 -8.53 16.23 11.83
CA SER A 365 -8.73 16.90 10.54
C SER A 365 -7.93 18.18 10.42
N GLU A 366 -7.84 19.00 11.48
CA GLU A 366 -7.03 20.21 11.47
C GLU A 366 -5.53 19.91 11.44
N ASP A 367 -5.08 18.82 12.06
CA ASP A 367 -3.69 18.34 11.93
C ASP A 367 -3.35 17.97 10.48
N VAL A 368 -4.24 17.23 9.80
CA VAL A 368 -4.10 16.89 8.37
C VAL A 368 -4.05 18.16 7.52
N LYS A 369 -4.99 19.09 7.72
CA LYS A 369 -5.00 20.37 6.99
C LYS A 369 -3.77 21.21 7.24
N GLY A 370 -3.35 21.34 8.50
CA GLY A 370 -2.15 22.08 8.89
C GLY A 370 -0.89 21.50 8.24
N THR A 371 -0.81 20.18 8.12
CA THR A 371 0.29 19.49 7.44
C THR A 371 0.29 19.78 5.92
N LEU A 372 -0.87 19.76 5.26
CA LEU A 372 -1.00 20.17 3.85
C LEU A 372 -0.62 21.65 3.63
N ARG A 373 -1.05 22.54 4.54
CA ARG A 373 -0.67 23.97 4.52
C ARG A 373 0.84 24.16 4.70
N TYR A 374 1.46 23.37 5.57
CA TYR A 374 2.91 23.36 5.76
C TYR A 374 3.62 23.00 4.45
N MET A 375 3.23 21.90 3.80
CA MET A 375 3.81 21.50 2.51
C MET A 375 3.62 22.59 1.43
N ARG A 376 2.42 23.17 1.34
CA ARG A 376 2.12 24.25 0.38
C ARG A 376 2.99 25.48 0.60
N SER A 377 3.19 25.88 1.87
CA SER A 377 3.94 27.10 2.22
C SER A 377 5.45 26.96 1.99
N ASN A 378 5.96 25.72 2.01
CA ASN A 378 7.38 25.41 1.92
C ASN A 378 7.78 24.72 0.59
N ARG A 379 6.92 24.80 -0.43
CA ARG A 379 7.27 24.39 -1.81
C ARG A 379 8.35 25.29 -2.41
N PHE A 380 8.98 24.85 -3.50
CA PHE A 380 9.99 25.65 -4.18
C PHE A 380 9.39 26.98 -4.70
N PRO A 381 9.96 28.15 -4.33
CA PRO A 381 9.31 29.44 -4.56
C PRO A 381 9.22 29.83 -6.03
N HIS A 382 10.15 29.36 -6.87
CA HIS A 382 10.20 29.73 -8.29
C HIS A 382 9.41 28.77 -9.19
N SER A 383 9.53 27.47 -8.98
CA SER A 383 8.85 26.47 -9.82
C SER A 383 7.45 26.13 -9.32
N GLY A 384 7.18 26.26 -8.02
CA GLY A 384 5.98 25.72 -7.37
C GLY A 384 6.03 24.20 -7.13
N ASN A 385 7.14 23.53 -7.48
CA ASN A 385 7.32 22.10 -7.24
C ASN A 385 7.56 21.81 -5.75
N TYR A 386 7.42 20.55 -5.35
CA TYR A 386 7.59 20.12 -3.97
C TYR A 386 8.93 19.40 -3.77
N PRO A 387 9.64 19.66 -2.67
CA PRO A 387 10.87 18.94 -2.35
C PRO A 387 10.57 17.46 -2.07
N SER A 388 11.53 16.58 -2.36
CA SER A 388 11.38 15.14 -2.08
C SER A 388 11.37 14.83 -0.58
N PHE A 389 12.14 15.59 0.21
CA PHE A 389 12.20 15.54 1.66
C PHE A 389 12.49 16.94 2.22
N GLU A 390 12.22 17.14 3.51
CA GLU A 390 12.39 18.43 4.16
C GLU A 390 13.83 18.97 4.06
N GLY A 391 13.96 20.24 3.67
CA GLY A 391 15.27 20.90 3.53
C GLY A 391 16.04 20.55 2.24
N ASN A 392 15.51 19.70 1.36
CA ASN A 392 16.17 19.39 0.08
C ASN A 392 16.15 20.63 -0.86
N PRO A 393 17.31 21.19 -1.25
CA PRO A 393 17.36 22.32 -2.17
C PRO A 393 17.21 21.93 -3.65
N ARG A 394 17.20 20.62 -3.98
CA ARG A 394 17.23 20.13 -5.36
C ARG A 394 15.83 20.04 -5.95
N ASP A 395 15.45 21.07 -6.70
CA ASP A 395 14.23 21.10 -7.48
C ASP A 395 14.38 20.37 -8.83
N LYS A 396 14.26 19.04 -8.81
CA LYS A 396 14.47 18.20 -10.00
C LYS A 396 13.35 17.19 -10.26
N LEU A 397 12.73 16.67 -9.22
CA LEU A 397 11.82 15.53 -9.32
C LEU A 397 10.37 16.00 -9.49
N VAL A 398 9.74 15.60 -10.59
CA VAL A 398 8.32 15.83 -10.87
C VAL A 398 7.70 14.46 -11.15
N GLN A 399 7.44 13.74 -10.06
CA GLN A 399 7.08 12.32 -10.06
C GLN A 399 5.99 12.06 -9.03
N TRP A 400 5.29 10.92 -9.14
CA TRP A 400 4.34 10.51 -8.11
C TRP A 400 5.06 10.23 -6.80
N SER A 401 6.17 9.48 -6.87
CA SER A 401 6.97 9.13 -5.69
C SER A 401 7.51 10.37 -4.96
N HIS A 402 8.00 11.36 -5.72
CA HIS A 402 8.64 12.58 -5.22
C HIS A 402 8.32 13.80 -6.10
N GLY A 403 7.71 14.82 -5.51
CA GLY A 403 7.44 16.10 -6.17
C GLY A 403 5.96 16.37 -6.45
N ALA A 404 5.70 17.25 -7.41
CA ALA A 404 4.39 17.82 -7.63
C ALA A 404 3.28 16.81 -7.97
N THR A 405 3.57 15.71 -8.69
CA THR A 405 2.52 14.79 -9.15
C THR A 405 1.80 14.12 -7.97
N GLY A 406 2.53 13.49 -7.05
CA GLY A 406 1.92 12.81 -5.90
C GLY A 406 1.18 13.79 -4.98
N VAL A 407 1.76 14.98 -4.80
CA VAL A 407 1.17 16.05 -4.00
C VAL A 407 -0.10 16.61 -4.66
N ALA A 408 -0.11 16.80 -5.98
CA ALA A 408 -1.29 17.27 -6.72
C ALA A 408 -2.49 16.34 -6.55
N ILE A 409 -2.25 15.03 -6.66
CA ILE A 409 -3.29 14.00 -6.47
C ILE A 409 -3.82 14.05 -5.03
N THR A 410 -2.93 14.16 -4.03
CA THR A 410 -3.31 14.30 -2.62
C THR A 410 -4.14 15.55 -2.37
N LEU A 411 -3.73 16.69 -2.95
CA LEU A 411 -4.45 17.96 -2.82
C LEU A 411 -5.82 17.91 -3.50
N CYS A 412 -5.98 17.15 -4.60
CA CYS A 412 -7.29 16.90 -5.19
C CYS A 412 -8.21 16.17 -4.20
N LYS A 413 -7.70 15.12 -3.55
CA LYS A 413 -8.46 14.40 -2.51
C LYS A 413 -8.78 15.32 -1.32
N ALA A 414 -7.81 16.11 -0.85
CA ALA A 414 -8.02 17.06 0.23
C ALA A 414 -9.10 18.11 -0.12
N SER A 415 -9.11 18.61 -1.36
CA SER A 415 -10.15 19.54 -1.83
C SER A 415 -11.55 18.92 -1.87
N GLN A 416 -11.66 17.61 -2.11
CA GLN A 416 -12.97 16.92 -2.08
C GLN A 416 -13.47 16.78 -0.64
N VAL A 417 -12.58 16.42 0.29
CA VAL A 417 -12.92 16.23 1.71
C VAL A 417 -13.18 17.57 2.41
N PHE A 418 -12.33 18.56 2.16
CA PHE A 418 -12.37 19.90 2.75
C PHE A 418 -12.87 20.93 1.75
N SER A 419 -14.09 20.73 1.22
CA SER A 419 -14.66 21.54 0.14
C SER A 419 -14.77 23.06 0.41
N ARG A 420 -14.72 23.48 1.68
CA ARG A 420 -14.72 24.90 2.07
C ARG A 420 -13.33 25.55 1.99
N ASP A 421 -12.27 24.75 2.09
CA ASP A 421 -10.88 25.18 2.08
C ASP A 421 -10.37 25.24 0.62
N ARG A 422 -10.79 26.29 -0.12
CA ARG A 422 -10.44 26.46 -1.55
C ARG A 422 -8.94 26.44 -1.84
N GLU A 423 -8.12 26.73 -0.83
CA GLU A 423 -6.67 26.67 -0.95
C GLU A 423 -6.11 25.33 -1.42
N PHE A 424 -6.75 24.21 -1.07
CA PHE A 424 -6.30 22.89 -1.52
C PHE A 424 -6.57 22.69 -3.01
N ARG A 425 -7.70 23.20 -3.51
CA ARG A 425 -8.03 23.21 -4.93
C ARG A 425 -7.01 24.04 -5.72
N ASP A 426 -6.72 25.24 -5.24
CA ASP A 426 -5.78 26.15 -5.91
C ASP A 426 -4.37 25.56 -5.93
N ALA A 427 -3.92 24.99 -4.80
CA ALA A 427 -2.64 24.32 -4.71
C ALA A 427 -2.54 23.07 -5.62
N ALA A 428 -3.63 22.30 -5.77
CA ALA A 428 -3.68 21.17 -6.69
C ALA A 428 -3.50 21.62 -8.15
N ILE A 429 -4.16 22.71 -8.54
CA ILE A 429 -4.06 23.28 -9.89
C ILE A 429 -2.64 23.79 -10.14
N GLU A 430 -2.06 24.52 -9.19
CA GLU A 430 -0.68 25.01 -9.28
C GLU A 430 0.33 23.85 -9.41
N ALA A 431 0.16 22.77 -8.64
CA ALA A 431 0.97 21.57 -8.78
C ALA A 431 0.77 20.90 -10.15
N GLY A 432 -0.46 20.88 -10.67
CA GLY A 432 -0.76 20.44 -12.04
C GLY A 432 -0.03 21.25 -13.12
N GLU A 433 0.14 22.55 -12.94
CA GLU A 433 0.94 23.38 -13.86
C GLU A 433 2.43 23.03 -13.84
N VAL A 434 2.97 22.61 -12.68
CA VAL A 434 4.33 22.06 -12.59
C VAL A 434 4.45 20.78 -13.41
N VAL A 435 3.50 19.86 -13.25
CA VAL A 435 3.46 18.59 -14.00
C VAL A 435 3.32 18.86 -15.49
N TRP A 436 2.52 19.85 -15.90
CA TRP A 436 2.38 20.21 -17.31
C TRP A 436 3.70 20.71 -17.92
N LYS A 437 4.45 21.55 -17.20
CA LYS A 437 5.71 22.12 -17.69
C LYS A 437 6.85 21.09 -17.70
N ASN A 438 6.91 20.22 -16.69
CA ASN A 438 8.11 19.44 -16.39
C ASN A 438 7.85 17.92 -16.21
N GLY A 439 6.63 17.44 -16.44
CA GLY A 439 6.23 16.05 -16.18
C GLY A 439 6.54 15.05 -17.29
N LEU A 440 7.03 15.49 -18.45
CA LEU A 440 7.54 14.59 -19.49
C LEU A 440 8.98 14.17 -19.16
N VAL A 441 9.11 13.00 -18.53
CA VAL A 441 10.36 12.43 -18.01
C VAL A 441 10.86 11.25 -18.85
N LYS A 442 12.07 10.75 -18.54
CA LYS A 442 12.73 9.66 -19.29
C LYS A 442 12.26 8.24 -18.91
N LYS A 443 11.27 8.11 -18.02
CA LYS A 443 10.71 6.83 -17.54
C LYS A 443 9.24 6.68 -17.93
N VAL A 444 8.75 5.44 -18.06
CA VAL A 444 7.37 5.16 -18.52
C VAL A 444 6.37 4.87 -17.41
N GLY A 445 6.80 4.27 -16.29
CA GLY A 445 5.92 3.69 -15.27
C GLY A 445 5.10 4.69 -14.43
N LEU A 446 4.37 4.16 -13.45
CA LEU A 446 3.52 4.95 -12.54
C LEU A 446 4.30 5.69 -11.45
N SER A 447 5.39 5.14 -10.94
CA SER A 447 6.10 5.75 -9.80
C SER A 447 6.77 7.07 -10.19
N ASP A 448 7.59 6.98 -11.24
CA ASP A 448 8.56 8.02 -11.60
C ASP A 448 8.49 8.40 -13.09
N GLY A 449 7.47 7.90 -13.79
CA GLY A 449 7.36 7.99 -15.24
C GLY A 449 6.22 8.86 -15.73
N VAL A 450 6.18 9.01 -17.06
CA VAL A 450 5.15 9.81 -17.75
C VAL A 450 3.75 9.27 -17.48
N ALA A 451 3.58 7.95 -17.30
CA ALA A 451 2.25 7.38 -17.06
C ALA A 451 1.69 7.85 -15.71
N GLY A 452 2.51 7.80 -14.66
CA GLY A 452 2.12 8.33 -13.34
C GLY A 452 1.83 9.81 -13.35
N ASN A 453 2.64 10.59 -14.07
CA ASN A 453 2.43 12.03 -14.19
C ASN A 453 1.12 12.41 -14.89
N ALA A 454 0.66 11.60 -15.86
CA ALA A 454 -0.62 11.83 -16.51
C ALA A 454 -1.82 11.76 -15.54
N TYR A 455 -1.72 10.95 -14.49
CA TYR A 455 -2.78 10.82 -13.50
C TYR A 455 -3.02 12.09 -12.69
N ALA A 456 -2.04 12.99 -12.52
CA ALA A 456 -2.29 14.29 -11.90
C ALA A 456 -3.35 15.08 -12.68
N PHE A 457 -3.32 15.01 -14.02
CA PHE A 457 -4.35 15.64 -14.83
C PHE A 457 -5.68 14.90 -14.77
N LEU A 458 -5.68 13.57 -14.70
CA LEU A 458 -6.91 12.81 -14.50
C LEU A 458 -7.59 13.17 -13.16
N SER A 459 -6.82 13.30 -12.08
CA SER A 459 -7.34 13.74 -10.78
C SER A 459 -7.88 15.17 -10.83
N LEU A 460 -7.18 16.08 -11.51
CA LEU A 460 -7.64 17.46 -11.72
C LEU A 460 -8.89 17.53 -12.59
N TYR A 461 -8.99 16.69 -13.63
CA TYR A 461 -10.19 16.58 -14.46
C TYR A 461 -11.39 16.16 -13.62
N ARG A 462 -11.25 15.09 -12.82
CA ARG A 462 -12.31 14.64 -11.91
C ARG A 462 -12.68 15.65 -10.83
N LEU A 463 -11.71 16.44 -10.35
CA LEU A 463 -11.95 17.49 -9.35
C LEU A 463 -12.66 18.72 -9.94
N THR A 464 -12.26 19.15 -11.13
CA THR A 464 -12.64 20.45 -11.68
C THR A 464 -13.72 20.39 -12.75
N GLY A 465 -13.84 19.26 -13.44
CA GLY A 465 -14.68 19.11 -14.64
C GLY A 465 -14.14 19.82 -15.88
N GLU A 466 -12.95 20.43 -15.80
CA GLU A 466 -12.41 21.24 -16.89
C GLU A 466 -11.74 20.35 -17.96
N PRO A 467 -12.17 20.42 -19.24
CA PRO A 467 -11.73 19.49 -20.28
C PRO A 467 -10.23 19.60 -20.61
N VAL A 468 -9.61 20.75 -20.30
CA VAL A 468 -8.17 20.96 -20.49
C VAL A 468 -7.32 19.90 -19.79
N TYR A 469 -7.75 19.40 -18.63
CA TYR A 469 -6.98 18.40 -17.90
C TYR A 469 -7.10 17.01 -18.56
N GLU A 470 -8.28 16.66 -19.09
CA GLU A 470 -8.42 15.45 -19.90
C GLU A 470 -7.54 15.50 -21.15
N GLU A 471 -7.49 16.65 -21.84
CA GLU A 471 -6.62 16.86 -23.01
C GLU A 471 -5.14 16.71 -22.67
N ARG A 472 -4.70 17.24 -21.51
CA ARG A 472 -3.32 17.08 -21.02
C ARG A 472 -2.99 15.62 -20.70
N ALA A 473 -3.90 14.87 -20.09
CA ALA A 473 -3.72 13.44 -19.86
C ALA A 473 -3.58 12.67 -21.18
N LYS A 474 -4.44 12.96 -22.17
CA LYS A 474 -4.35 12.39 -23.52
C LYS A 474 -3.06 12.76 -24.25
N ALA A 475 -2.53 13.97 -24.05
CA ALA A 475 -1.25 14.38 -24.61
C ALA A 475 -0.09 13.55 -24.05
N PHE A 476 -0.07 13.31 -22.73
CA PHE A 476 0.94 12.46 -22.08
C PHE A 476 0.84 11.00 -22.56
N ALA A 477 -0.38 10.47 -22.68
CA ALA A 477 -0.60 9.13 -23.23
C ALA A 477 -0.20 9.01 -24.70
N SER A 478 -0.45 10.04 -25.52
CA SER A 478 -0.02 10.07 -26.93
C SER A 478 1.50 10.14 -27.05
N PHE A 479 2.17 10.88 -26.16
CA PHE A 479 3.63 10.86 -26.05
C PHE A 479 4.16 9.46 -25.73
N LEU A 480 3.55 8.76 -24.75
CA LEU A 480 3.91 7.39 -24.41
C LEU A 480 3.66 6.42 -25.57
N TYR A 481 2.54 6.53 -26.27
CA TYR A 481 2.23 5.70 -27.43
C TYR A 481 3.35 5.75 -28.49
N HIS A 482 3.94 6.92 -28.73
CA HIS A 482 5.01 7.09 -29.71
C HIS A 482 6.42 6.76 -29.17
N ASN A 483 6.67 6.89 -27.87
CA ASN A 483 8.02 6.89 -27.31
C ASN A 483 8.31 5.78 -26.29
N ALA A 484 7.30 5.05 -25.80
CA ALA A 484 7.48 4.08 -24.71
C ALA A 484 8.57 3.05 -24.98
N GLY A 485 8.65 2.50 -26.21
CA GLY A 485 9.70 1.56 -26.59
C GLY A 485 11.11 2.12 -26.43
N LYS A 486 11.34 3.39 -26.81
CA LYS A 486 12.64 4.07 -26.64
C LYS A 486 12.92 4.36 -25.16
N LEU A 487 11.91 4.85 -24.43
CA LEU A 487 12.04 5.19 -23.02
C LEU A 487 12.36 3.97 -22.16
N VAL A 488 11.76 2.81 -22.44
CA VAL A 488 12.10 1.56 -21.75
C VAL A 488 13.57 1.19 -21.97
N THR A 489 14.10 1.33 -23.19
CA THR A 489 15.51 1.03 -23.47
C THR A 489 16.50 1.98 -22.81
N VAL A 490 16.16 3.28 -22.71
CA VAL A 490 17.02 4.31 -22.12
C VAL A 490 16.95 4.29 -20.59
N GLY A 491 15.74 4.14 -20.02
CA GLY A 491 15.53 4.15 -18.58
C GLY A 491 16.02 2.90 -17.84
N HIS A 492 16.33 1.82 -18.56
CA HIS A 492 16.79 0.54 -18.00
C HIS A 492 18.18 0.17 -18.52
N ALA A 493 19.09 1.13 -18.67
CA ALA A 493 20.45 0.94 -19.20
C ALA A 493 21.39 0.05 -18.32
N GLY A 494 20.87 -1.01 -17.70
CA GLY A 494 21.62 -1.99 -16.91
C GLY A 494 20.81 -3.24 -16.52
N THR A 495 19.49 -3.15 -16.31
CA THR A 495 18.66 -4.30 -15.89
C THR A 495 17.25 -4.23 -16.50
N THR A 496 16.91 -5.23 -17.33
CA THR A 496 15.57 -5.39 -17.94
C THR A 496 14.50 -5.88 -16.95
N GLU A 497 14.84 -5.98 -15.67
CA GLU A 497 14.10 -6.75 -14.65
C GLU A 497 12.73 -6.14 -14.32
N HIS A 498 12.57 -4.82 -14.42
CA HIS A 498 11.32 -4.13 -14.07
C HIS A 498 10.62 -3.44 -15.25
N ALA A 499 11.09 -3.67 -16.49
CA ALA A 499 10.56 -3.05 -17.70
C ALA A 499 9.08 -3.32 -17.96
N TYR A 500 8.54 -4.41 -17.41
CA TYR A 500 7.14 -4.82 -17.53
C TYR A 500 6.34 -4.65 -16.23
N SER A 501 6.96 -4.17 -15.16
CA SER A 501 6.28 -3.97 -13.87
C SER A 501 5.21 -2.88 -13.93
N LEU A 502 4.33 -2.86 -12.92
CA LEU A 502 3.27 -1.86 -12.81
C LEU A 502 3.83 -0.47 -12.50
N PHE A 503 4.71 -0.34 -11.51
CA PHE A 503 5.17 0.97 -11.06
C PHE A 503 6.37 1.53 -11.83
N GLN A 504 7.21 0.68 -12.43
CA GLN A 504 8.39 1.16 -13.18
C GLN A 504 8.26 0.92 -14.70
N GLY A 505 7.39 0.00 -15.12
CA GLY A 505 7.34 -0.51 -16.48
C GLY A 505 6.05 -0.26 -17.27
N LEU A 506 5.89 -1.06 -18.33
CA LEU A 506 4.82 -0.93 -19.32
C LEU A 506 3.43 -1.33 -18.80
N ALA A 507 3.32 -2.12 -17.73
CA ALA A 507 2.02 -2.43 -17.14
C ALA A 507 1.33 -1.17 -16.59
N GLY A 508 2.10 -0.24 -16.02
CA GLY A 508 1.61 1.08 -15.62
C GLY A 508 1.11 1.92 -16.79
N THR A 509 1.83 1.90 -17.92
CA THR A 509 1.39 2.55 -19.16
C THR A 509 0.08 1.92 -19.67
N ALA A 510 -0.04 0.59 -19.66
CA ALA A 510 -1.27 -0.07 -20.05
C ALA A 510 -2.47 0.34 -19.18
N CYS A 511 -2.28 0.44 -17.86
CA CYS A 511 -3.33 0.90 -16.94
C CYS A 511 -3.80 2.33 -17.25
N LEU A 512 -2.87 3.26 -17.50
CA LEU A 512 -3.23 4.63 -17.91
C LEU A 512 -4.09 4.62 -19.19
N LEU A 513 -3.71 3.82 -20.19
CA LEU A 513 -4.43 3.77 -21.45
C LEU A 513 -5.83 3.17 -21.31
N PHE A 514 -6.01 2.19 -20.43
CA PHE A 514 -7.34 1.69 -20.06
C PHE A 514 -8.18 2.76 -19.34
N ASP A 515 -7.57 3.50 -18.40
CA ASP A 515 -8.24 4.55 -17.64
C ASP A 515 -8.70 5.72 -18.50
N LEU A 516 -8.01 6.00 -19.61
CA LEU A 516 -8.38 7.03 -20.57
C LEU A 516 -9.62 6.68 -21.42
N LEU A 517 -10.10 5.43 -21.36
CA LEU A 517 -11.36 5.04 -21.99
C LEU A 517 -12.58 5.61 -21.24
N SER A 518 -12.44 5.88 -19.94
CA SER A 518 -13.45 6.51 -19.09
C SER A 518 -12.77 7.42 -18.06
N PRO A 519 -12.24 8.59 -18.47
CA PRO A 519 -11.42 9.47 -17.63
C PRO A 519 -12.09 9.87 -16.30
N GLU A 520 -13.42 9.97 -16.27
CA GLU A 520 -14.21 10.25 -15.07
C GLU A 520 -14.11 9.14 -13.99
N ASN A 521 -13.85 7.91 -14.42
CA ASN A 521 -13.73 6.72 -13.57
C ASN A 521 -12.27 6.31 -13.31
N SER A 522 -11.31 7.01 -13.91
CA SER A 522 -9.88 6.73 -13.73
C SER A 522 -9.43 6.87 -12.27
N ARG A 523 -8.48 6.05 -11.84
CA ARG A 523 -7.89 6.07 -10.49
C ARG A 523 -6.43 5.66 -10.56
N PHE A 524 -5.52 6.47 -10.00
CA PHE A 524 -4.12 6.07 -9.89
C PHE A 524 -4.01 4.72 -9.15
N PRO A 525 -3.47 3.65 -9.78
CA PRO A 525 -3.38 2.33 -9.17
C PRO A 525 -2.59 2.33 -7.85
N GLY A 526 -3.18 1.81 -6.78
CA GLY A 526 -2.51 1.75 -5.47
C GLY A 526 -2.42 3.09 -4.72
N TYR A 527 -3.13 4.12 -5.17
CA TYR A 527 -3.12 5.44 -4.54
C TYR A 527 -4.49 6.11 -4.45
N GLU A 528 -5.29 6.09 -5.52
CA GLU A 528 -6.67 6.61 -5.53
C GLU A 528 -7.71 5.47 -5.50
N LEU A 529 -8.89 5.73 -4.92
CA LEU A 529 -9.98 4.76 -4.70
C LEU A 529 -11.33 5.18 -5.33
#